data_AF-A0AAV5J9A9-F1
#
_entry.id   AF-A0AAV5J9A9-F1
#
_cell.length_a   1.000
_cell.length_b   1.000
_cell.length_c   1.000
_cell.angle_alpha   90.00
_cell.angle_beta   90.00
_cell.angle_gamma   90.00
#
_symmetry.space_group_name_H-M   'P 1'
#
loop_
_entity.id
_entity.type
_entity.pdbx_description
1 polymer ?
#
loop_
_entity_poly.entity_id
_entity_poly.type
_entity_poly.pdbx_seq_one_letter_code
_entity_poly.pdbx_strand_id
1 'polypeptide(L)'
;MDSSTSLVCNLGLLDTLSDDSVQEILESYSAFCAATGALLNGSGDLSVGPDFISHVHVLCKHGLHSLVRDHFLQSLEVVFEKNGASRFWRHFDVYNNITALGKNGSAIDGDQVQQVLCKALEEICLEKQYQEKCVLILVHALLSYKESVADGKHSLDKERIHLVSKYQLMVSSVLMAALPRHFPGMHLIHPSSPHPLPNKPNFGITISYCLSYLSFNGTFFACSASIFQPMVYVFHCLLG
;
A
#
# COMPACT_ATOMS: atom_id res chain seq x y z
N MET A 1 -24.57 6.76 26.77
CA MET A 1 -24.58 5.38 27.34
C MET A 1 -23.34 4.71 26.82
N ASP A 2 -22.29 4.87 27.60
CA ASP A 2 -20.92 4.51 27.27
C ASP A 2 -20.72 3.03 27.56
N SER A 3 -20.29 2.26 26.57
CA SER A 3 -19.74 0.93 26.79
C SER A 3 -18.24 0.98 26.55
N SER A 4 -17.54 1.49 27.56
CA SER A 4 -16.09 1.32 27.69
C SER A 4 -15.82 -0.14 28.00
N THR A 5 -15.66 -0.97 26.97
CA THR A 5 -15.07 -2.30 27.15
C THR A 5 -13.60 -2.12 27.53
N SER A 6 -13.37 -2.08 28.83
CA SER A 6 -12.07 -2.21 29.46
C SER A 6 -11.37 -3.45 28.90
N LEU A 7 -10.33 -3.23 28.11
CA LEU A 7 -9.36 -4.22 27.68
C LEU A 7 -8.49 -4.54 28.91
N VAL A 8 -9.06 -5.28 29.86
CA VAL A 8 -8.29 -5.86 30.97
C VAL A 8 -7.36 -6.89 30.33
N CYS A 9 -6.10 -6.52 30.12
CA CYS A 9 -5.06 -7.47 29.77
C CYS A 9 -5.03 -8.54 30.86
N ASN A 10 -5.49 -9.75 30.55
CA ASN A 10 -5.41 -10.89 31.45
C ASN A 10 -3.95 -11.34 31.57
N LEU A 11 -3.15 -10.59 32.34
CA LEU A 11 -1.75 -10.87 32.62
C LEU A 11 -1.55 -12.25 33.25
N GLY A 12 -2.56 -12.81 33.93
CA GLY A 12 -2.52 -14.18 34.45
C GLY A 12 -2.41 -15.28 33.40
N LEU A 13 -2.60 -14.95 32.11
CA LEU A 13 -2.33 -15.87 31.00
C LEU A 13 -0.81 -16.03 30.79
N LEU A 14 -0.01 -15.02 31.12
CA LEU A 14 1.45 -15.10 31.10
C LEU A 14 1.98 -16.07 32.16
N ASP A 15 1.31 -16.15 33.32
CA ASP A 15 1.67 -17.08 34.40
C ASP A 15 1.41 -18.55 34.03
N THR A 16 0.68 -18.82 32.94
CA THR A 16 0.41 -20.18 32.44
C THR A 16 1.37 -20.66 31.35
N LEU A 17 2.27 -19.79 30.88
CA LEU A 17 3.25 -20.14 29.86
C LEU A 17 4.39 -20.95 30.49
N SER A 18 4.66 -22.14 29.94
CA SER A 18 5.88 -22.89 30.28
C SER A 18 7.10 -22.26 29.62
N ASP A 19 8.29 -22.50 30.17
CA ASP A 19 9.56 -22.08 29.56
C ASP A 19 9.69 -22.57 28.10
N ASP A 20 9.26 -23.81 27.83
CA ASP A 20 9.21 -24.38 26.48
C ASP A 20 8.29 -23.58 25.53
N SER A 21 7.14 -23.12 26.02
CA SER A 21 6.20 -22.31 25.24
C SER A 21 6.77 -20.93 24.94
N VAL A 22 7.44 -20.32 25.93
CA VAL A 22 8.12 -19.03 25.76
C VAL A 22 9.22 -19.14 24.72
N GLN A 23 10.04 -20.18 24.77
CA GLN A 23 11.10 -20.41 23.80
C GLN A 23 10.53 -20.64 22.38
N GLU A 24 9.49 -21.48 22.24
CA GLU A 24 8.79 -21.74 20.96
C GLU A 24 8.23 -20.44 20.36
N ILE A 25 7.63 -19.56 21.18
CA ILE A 25 7.11 -18.27 20.75
C ILE A 25 8.23 -17.36 20.26
N LEU A 26 9.32 -17.23 21.01
CA LEU A 26 10.43 -16.34 20.66
C LEU A 26 11.12 -16.77 19.36
N GLU A 27 11.41 -18.06 19.22
CA GLU A 27 12.01 -18.62 18.01
C GLU A 27 11.10 -18.43 16.81
N SER A 28 9.82 -18.81 16.94
CA SER A 28 8.84 -18.67 15.87
C SER A 28 8.60 -17.22 15.48
N TYR A 29 8.59 -16.29 16.43
CA TYR A 29 8.44 -14.87 16.15
C TYR A 29 9.66 -14.32 15.40
N SER A 30 10.88 -14.68 15.83
CA SER A 30 12.09 -14.25 15.15
C SER A 30 12.16 -14.77 13.70
N ALA A 31 11.79 -16.03 13.50
CA ALA A 31 11.76 -16.66 12.19
C ALA A 31 10.63 -16.09 11.31
N PHE A 32 9.45 -15.81 11.89
CA PHE A 32 8.36 -15.09 11.23
C PHE A 32 8.81 -13.71 10.74
N CYS A 33 9.53 -12.95 11.56
CA CYS A 33 10.05 -11.64 11.18
C CYS A 33 11.03 -11.73 9.99
N ALA A 34 11.95 -12.70 10.02
CA ALA A 34 12.88 -12.95 8.92
C ALA A 34 12.15 -13.38 7.64
N ALA A 35 11.18 -14.30 7.74
CA ALA A 35 10.37 -14.76 6.63
C ALA A 35 9.50 -13.64 6.05
N THR A 36 8.95 -12.76 6.89
CA THR A 36 8.23 -11.55 6.46
C THR A 36 9.15 -10.62 5.67
N GLY A 37 10.35 -10.36 6.19
CA GLY A 37 11.35 -9.56 5.49
C GLY A 37 11.74 -10.15 4.14
N ALA A 38 11.94 -11.46 4.06
CA ALA A 38 12.26 -12.15 2.80
C ALA A 38 11.07 -12.12 1.82
N LEU A 39 9.86 -12.35 2.30
CA LEU A 39 8.64 -12.35 1.51
C LEU A 39 8.33 -10.97 0.92
N LEU A 40 8.60 -9.88 1.65
CA LEU A 40 8.29 -8.52 1.19
C LEU A 40 9.40 -7.91 0.34
N ASN A 41 10.65 -8.30 0.56
CA ASN A 41 11.79 -7.82 -0.25
C ASN A 41 12.10 -8.72 -1.45
N GLY A 42 11.40 -9.84 -1.60
CA GLY A 42 11.62 -10.78 -2.69
C GLY A 42 11.38 -10.14 -4.05
N SER A 43 12.19 -10.50 -5.05
CA SER A 43 12.03 -10.06 -6.43
C SER A 43 10.86 -10.74 -7.15
N GLY A 44 9.75 -11.01 -6.45
CA GLY A 44 8.68 -11.87 -6.95
C GLY A 44 8.76 -13.33 -6.48
N ASP A 45 9.78 -13.72 -5.73
CA ASP A 45 9.90 -15.09 -5.21
C ASP A 45 9.02 -15.29 -3.97
N LEU A 46 8.14 -16.30 -4.04
CA LEU A 46 7.22 -16.69 -2.97
C LEU A 46 7.62 -18.02 -2.33
N SER A 47 8.83 -18.51 -2.61
CA SER A 47 9.39 -19.77 -2.09
C SER A 47 9.42 -19.85 -0.57
N VAL A 48 9.53 -18.71 0.13
CA VAL A 48 9.49 -18.61 1.60
C VAL A 48 8.08 -18.75 2.19
N GLY A 49 7.05 -18.84 1.34
CA GLY A 49 5.65 -18.93 1.74
C GLY A 49 5.33 -20.08 2.70
N PRO A 50 5.78 -21.33 2.47
CA PRO A 50 5.54 -22.45 3.38
C PRO A 50 6.12 -22.22 4.79
N ASP A 51 7.37 -21.74 4.87
CA ASP A 51 8.02 -21.44 6.15
C ASP A 51 7.29 -20.31 6.89
N PHE A 52 6.95 -19.25 6.15
CA PHE A 52 6.12 -18.16 6.67
C PHE A 52 4.80 -18.67 7.27
N ILE A 53 4.06 -19.51 6.55
CA ILE A 53 2.78 -20.07 7.02
C ILE A 53 3.00 -20.89 8.31
N SER A 54 4.05 -21.71 8.36
CA SER A 54 4.35 -22.53 9.53
C SER A 54 4.58 -21.69 10.80
N HIS A 55 5.34 -20.60 10.70
CA HIS A 55 5.58 -19.72 11.84
C HIS A 55 4.32 -18.94 12.25
N VAL A 56 3.51 -18.52 11.27
CA VAL A 56 2.20 -17.90 11.55
C VAL A 56 1.32 -18.85 12.35
N HIS A 57 1.27 -20.14 11.99
CA HIS A 57 0.47 -21.14 12.70
C HIS A 57 0.91 -21.32 14.15
N VAL A 58 2.22 -21.40 14.41
CA VAL A 58 2.75 -21.51 15.78
C VAL A 58 2.40 -20.26 16.61
N LEU A 59 2.52 -19.07 16.04
CA LEU A 59 2.15 -17.83 16.73
C LEU A 59 0.64 -17.77 16.99
N CYS A 60 -0.19 -18.18 16.04
CA CYS A 60 -1.64 -18.23 16.21
C CYS A 60 -2.10 -19.29 17.23
N LYS A 61 -1.40 -20.42 17.35
CA LYS A 61 -1.57 -21.43 18.42
C LYS A 61 -1.46 -20.79 19.81
N HIS A 62 -0.56 -19.82 19.96
CA HIS A 62 -0.36 -19.06 21.20
C HIS A 62 -1.22 -17.79 21.31
N GLY A 63 -2.22 -17.63 20.45
CA GLY A 63 -3.14 -16.48 20.48
C GLY A 63 -2.54 -15.17 19.94
N LEU A 64 -1.35 -15.20 19.33
CA LEU A 64 -0.63 -14.01 18.86
C LEU A 64 -1.06 -13.54 17.46
N HIS A 65 -2.31 -13.79 17.09
CA HIS A 65 -2.86 -13.45 15.77
C HIS A 65 -2.77 -11.94 15.45
N SER A 66 -3.11 -11.08 16.43
CA SER A 66 -3.03 -9.63 16.26
C SER A 66 -1.59 -9.17 16.03
N LEU A 67 -0.63 -9.73 16.76
CA LEU A 67 0.79 -9.44 16.61
C LEU A 67 1.29 -9.77 15.21
N VAL A 68 0.97 -10.98 14.71
CA VAL A 68 1.31 -11.41 13.33
C VAL A 68 0.78 -10.41 12.32
N ARG A 69 -0.52 -10.08 12.42
CA ARG A 69 -1.19 -9.15 11.51
C ARG A 69 -0.52 -7.77 11.53
N ASP A 70 -0.35 -7.20 12.71
CA ASP A 70 0.08 -5.82 12.86
C ASP A 70 1.56 -5.67 12.46
N HIS A 71 2.43 -6.63 12.82
CA HIS A 71 3.82 -6.67 12.37
C HIS A 71 3.94 -6.78 10.84
N PHE A 72 3.16 -7.68 10.22
CA PHE A 72 3.19 -7.85 8.77
C PHE A 72 2.78 -6.57 8.04
N LEU A 73 1.69 -5.92 8.48
CA LEU A 73 1.20 -4.68 7.88
C LEU A 73 2.18 -3.52 8.06
N GLN A 74 2.81 -3.41 9.23
CA GLN A 74 3.85 -2.41 9.47
C GLN A 74 5.06 -2.64 8.56
N SER A 75 5.49 -3.88 8.41
CA SER A 75 6.60 -4.23 7.51
C SER A 75 6.25 -3.91 6.05
N LEU A 76 5.02 -4.20 5.65
CA LEU A 76 4.48 -3.92 4.32
C LEU A 76 4.42 -2.40 4.04
N GLU A 77 4.01 -1.60 5.02
CA GLU A 77 3.99 -0.15 4.94
C GLU A 77 5.39 0.42 4.69
N VAL A 78 6.38 -0.01 5.48
CA VAL A 78 7.79 0.42 5.32
C VAL A 78 8.34 0.03 3.95
N VAL A 79 8.04 -1.17 3.48
CA VAL A 79 8.48 -1.64 2.16
C VAL A 79 7.79 -0.86 1.04
N PHE A 80 6.48 -0.63 1.13
CA PHE A 80 5.74 0.15 0.14
C PHE A 80 6.19 1.61 0.09
N GLU A 81 6.47 2.23 1.23
CA GLU A 81 7.01 3.58 1.30
C GLU A 81 8.34 3.67 0.52
N LYS A 82 9.24 2.72 0.77
CA LYS A 82 10.58 2.69 0.16
C LYS A 82 10.56 2.31 -1.32
N ASN A 83 9.85 1.24 -1.67
CA ASN A 83 9.91 0.62 -3.00
C ASN A 83 8.78 1.10 -3.94
N GLY A 84 7.64 1.49 -3.40
CA GLY A 84 6.51 2.02 -4.15
C GLY A 84 6.52 3.54 -4.17
N ALA A 85 6.13 4.17 -3.06
CA ALA A 85 5.86 5.60 -3.00
C ALA A 85 7.10 6.47 -3.30
N SER A 86 8.22 6.22 -2.62
CA SER A 86 9.45 7.00 -2.83
C SER A 86 9.95 6.89 -4.27
N ARG A 87 9.94 5.67 -4.86
CA ARG A 87 10.34 5.45 -6.25
C ARG A 87 9.38 6.12 -7.24
N PHE A 88 8.08 6.01 -7.01
CA PHE A 88 7.06 6.67 -7.82
C PHE A 88 7.30 8.17 -7.87
N TRP A 89 7.47 8.82 -6.72
CA TRP A 89 7.67 10.26 -6.63
C TRP A 89 8.99 10.73 -7.23
N ARG A 90 10.06 9.92 -7.09
CA ARG A 90 11.38 10.22 -7.64
C ARG A 90 11.38 10.37 -9.17
N HIS A 91 10.45 9.72 -9.89
CA HIS A 91 10.31 9.91 -11.34
C HIS A 91 10.04 11.37 -11.71
N PHE A 92 9.47 12.15 -10.79
CA PHE A 92 9.11 13.54 -11.04
C PHE A 92 10.12 14.56 -10.51
N ASP A 93 11.20 14.12 -9.84
CA ASP A 93 12.19 15.04 -9.24
C ASP A 93 12.86 15.97 -10.25
N VAL A 94 12.97 15.54 -11.51
CA VAL A 94 13.52 16.35 -12.60
C VAL A 94 12.66 17.60 -12.86
N TYR A 95 11.34 17.51 -12.64
CA TYR A 95 10.41 18.62 -12.82
C TYR A 95 10.39 19.59 -11.62
N ASN A 96 10.89 19.18 -10.45
CA ASN A 96 11.07 20.05 -9.26
C ASN A 96 12.02 21.21 -9.56
N ASN A 97 13.07 20.94 -10.34
CA ASN A 97 14.10 21.93 -10.66
C ASN A 97 13.69 22.85 -11.81
N ILE A 98 12.91 22.36 -12.77
CA ILE A 98 12.46 23.12 -13.95
C ILE A 98 11.46 24.22 -13.54
N THR A 99 10.59 23.93 -12.57
CA THR A 99 9.67 24.94 -12.00
C THR A 99 10.40 26.00 -11.16
N ALA A 100 11.54 25.66 -10.53
CA ALA A 100 12.42 26.62 -9.85
C ALA A 100 13.26 27.46 -10.84
N LEU A 101 13.64 26.88 -11.99
CA LEU A 101 14.42 27.51 -13.05
C LEU A 101 13.52 28.20 -14.09
N GLY A 102 12.53 28.98 -13.65
CA GLY A 102 11.58 29.71 -14.50
C GLY A 102 12.19 30.85 -15.35
N LYS A 103 13.43 30.72 -15.83
CA LYS A 103 14.10 31.76 -16.64
C LYS A 103 14.64 31.31 -18.00
N ASN A 104 14.79 30.01 -18.29
CA ASN A 104 15.40 29.55 -19.54
C ASN A 104 14.47 28.63 -20.36
N GLY A 105 13.35 29.18 -20.83
CA GLY A 105 12.78 28.97 -22.17
C GLY A 105 12.57 27.57 -22.80
N SER A 106 12.84 26.43 -22.16
CA SER A 106 12.46 25.13 -22.73
C SER A 106 11.04 24.78 -22.30
N ALA A 107 10.09 24.83 -23.24
CA ALA A 107 8.75 24.30 -23.02
C ALA A 107 8.88 22.83 -22.60
N ILE A 108 8.25 22.46 -21.48
CA ILE A 108 8.19 21.07 -21.05
C ILE A 108 7.42 20.29 -22.11
N ASP A 109 8.05 19.29 -22.71
CA ASP A 109 7.43 18.42 -23.70
C ASP A 109 6.34 17.56 -23.03
N GLY A 110 5.10 17.74 -23.46
CA GLY A 110 3.94 17.01 -22.93
C GLY A 110 4.05 15.50 -23.13
N ASP A 111 4.66 15.07 -24.23
CA ASP A 111 4.86 13.66 -24.55
C ASP A 111 5.86 13.00 -23.59
N GLN A 112 6.95 13.72 -23.27
CA GLN A 112 7.93 13.28 -22.28
C GLN A 112 7.31 13.12 -20.89
N VAL A 113 6.49 14.09 -20.48
CA VAL A 113 5.80 14.06 -19.18
C VAL A 113 4.83 12.88 -19.09
N GLN A 114 4.06 12.63 -20.14
CA GLN A 114 3.16 11.49 -20.22
C GLN A 114 3.93 10.18 -20.13
N GLN A 115 5.06 10.06 -20.83
CA GLN A 115 5.89 8.86 -20.77
C GLN A 115 6.44 8.59 -19.36
N VAL A 116 6.89 9.63 -18.66
CA VAL A 116 7.35 9.52 -17.26
C VAL A 116 6.21 9.06 -16.34
N LEU A 117 5.00 9.63 -16.50
CA LEU A 117 3.84 9.22 -15.72
C LEU A 117 3.46 7.76 -15.99
N CYS A 118 3.39 7.34 -17.26
CA CYS A 118 3.08 5.95 -17.62
C CYS A 118 4.06 4.97 -16.97
N LYS A 119 5.35 5.29 -17.02
CA LYS A 119 6.40 4.46 -16.42
C LYS A 119 6.28 4.40 -14.89
N ALA A 120 6.06 5.55 -14.24
CA ALA A 120 5.89 5.62 -12.80
C ALA A 120 4.67 4.80 -12.34
N LEU A 121 3.55 4.90 -13.09
CA LEU A 121 2.34 4.13 -12.83
C LEU A 121 2.55 2.63 -13.04
N GLU A 122 3.27 2.22 -14.08
CA GLU A 122 3.60 0.81 -14.32
C GLU A 122 4.42 0.23 -13.16
N GLU A 123 5.50 0.93 -12.74
CA GLU A 123 6.36 0.47 -11.65
C GLU A 123 5.61 0.34 -10.32
N ILE A 124 4.83 1.36 -9.92
CA ILE A 124 4.07 1.29 -8.66
C ILE A 124 2.95 0.24 -8.72
N CYS A 125 2.37 -0.01 -9.89
CA CYS A 125 1.37 -1.06 -10.07
C CYS A 125 1.98 -2.46 -9.93
N LEU A 126 3.17 -2.69 -10.46
CA LEU A 126 3.89 -3.96 -10.28
C LEU A 126 4.21 -4.21 -8.81
N GLU A 127 4.70 -3.19 -8.10
CA GLU A 127 4.96 -3.27 -6.65
C GLU A 127 3.67 -3.58 -5.87
N LYS A 128 2.58 -2.85 -6.14
CA LYS A 128 1.28 -3.07 -5.53
C LYS A 128 0.76 -4.49 -5.77
N GLN A 129 0.81 -4.99 -7.02
CA GLN A 129 0.37 -6.34 -7.36
C GLN A 129 1.18 -7.42 -6.63
N TYR A 130 2.49 -7.21 -6.46
CA TYR A 130 3.32 -8.14 -5.70
C TYR A 130 2.93 -8.15 -4.21
N GLN A 131 2.75 -6.98 -3.62
CA GLN A 131 2.32 -6.85 -2.23
C GLN A 131 0.93 -7.43 -1.98
N GLU A 132 0.00 -7.30 -2.92
CA GLU A 132 -1.32 -7.95 -2.87
C GLU A 132 -1.19 -9.47 -2.77
N LYS A 133 -0.25 -10.09 -3.50
CA LYS A 133 0.04 -11.53 -3.37
C LYS A 133 0.57 -11.87 -1.98
N CYS A 134 1.45 -11.04 -1.43
CA CYS A 134 1.98 -11.23 -0.08
C CYS A 134 0.86 -11.14 0.98
N VAL A 135 -0.06 -10.17 0.84
CA VAL A 135 -1.25 -10.06 1.71
C VAL A 135 -2.13 -11.30 1.58
N LEU A 136 -2.32 -11.84 0.37
CA LEU A 136 -3.07 -13.08 0.18
C LEU A 136 -2.39 -14.29 0.83
N ILE A 137 -1.06 -14.34 0.90
CA ILE A 137 -0.34 -15.38 1.64
C ILE A 137 -0.61 -15.26 3.14
N LEU A 138 -0.59 -14.04 3.70
CA LEU A 138 -0.97 -13.84 5.10
C LEU A 138 -2.42 -14.27 5.35
N VAL A 139 -3.36 -13.84 4.50
CA VAL A 139 -4.76 -14.29 4.59
C VAL A 139 -4.82 -15.81 4.59
N HIS A 140 -4.17 -16.48 3.64
CA HIS A 140 -4.13 -17.93 3.57
C HIS A 140 -3.54 -18.57 4.84
N ALA A 141 -2.46 -18.03 5.39
CA ALA A 141 -1.83 -18.53 6.61
C ALA A 141 -2.79 -18.46 7.82
N LEU A 142 -3.48 -17.33 7.97
CA LEU A 142 -4.43 -17.11 9.07
C LEU A 142 -5.71 -17.95 8.91
N LEU A 143 -6.22 -18.07 7.68
CA LEU A 143 -7.41 -18.86 7.38
C LEU A 143 -7.16 -20.35 7.55
N SER A 144 -6.03 -20.87 7.02
CA SER A 144 -5.67 -22.29 7.17
C SER A 144 -5.49 -22.70 8.64
N TYR A 145 -4.96 -21.82 9.48
CA TYR A 145 -4.93 -22.04 10.93
C TYR A 145 -6.35 -22.10 11.50
N LYS A 146 -7.23 -21.15 11.17
CA LYS A 146 -8.60 -21.13 11.68
C LYS A 146 -9.42 -22.34 11.23
N GLU A 147 -9.27 -22.79 9.99
CA GLU A 147 -9.92 -24.02 9.49
C GLU A 147 -9.46 -25.27 10.24
N SER A 148 -8.21 -25.30 10.71
CA SER A 148 -7.71 -26.41 11.55
C SER A 148 -8.27 -26.43 12.98
N VAL A 149 -8.84 -25.30 13.45
CA VAL A 149 -9.29 -25.11 14.86
C VAL A 149 -10.81 -24.91 14.98
N ALA A 150 -11.53 -24.47 13.94
CA ALA A 150 -12.94 -24.04 14.03
C ALA A 150 -13.82 -24.47 12.84
N ASP A 151 -15.05 -24.90 13.16
CA ASP A 151 -16.10 -25.37 12.22
C ASP A 151 -16.98 -24.23 11.65
N GLY A 152 -16.39 -23.10 11.21
CA GLY A 152 -17.15 -21.86 10.96
C GLY A 152 -16.72 -21.00 9.76
N LYS A 153 -17.34 -21.23 8.59
CA LYS A 153 -17.05 -20.59 7.28
C LYS A 153 -17.30 -19.06 7.21
N HIS A 154 -18.16 -18.50 8.07
CA HIS A 154 -18.58 -17.08 7.99
C HIS A 154 -17.61 -16.06 8.61
N SER A 155 -16.65 -16.51 9.43
CA SER A 155 -15.63 -15.60 10.01
C SER A 155 -14.48 -15.30 9.04
N LEU A 156 -14.26 -16.19 8.06
CA LEU A 156 -13.13 -16.21 7.14
C LEU A 156 -13.17 -15.05 6.13
N ASP A 157 -14.36 -14.78 5.58
CA ASP A 157 -14.54 -13.71 4.58
C ASP A 157 -14.35 -12.32 5.17
N LYS A 158 -14.74 -12.12 6.43
CA LYS A 158 -14.57 -10.84 7.15
C LYS A 158 -13.10 -10.51 7.36
N GLU A 159 -12.26 -11.49 7.67
CA GLU A 159 -10.83 -11.27 7.91
C GLU A 159 -10.09 -10.93 6.63
N ARG A 160 -10.39 -11.65 5.54
CA ARG A 160 -9.89 -11.32 4.21
C ARG A 160 -10.27 -9.88 3.82
N ILE A 161 -11.55 -9.53 3.92
CA ILE A 161 -12.04 -8.19 3.59
C ILE A 161 -11.32 -7.15 4.45
N HIS A 162 -11.19 -7.38 5.76
CA HIS A 162 -10.53 -6.47 6.66
C HIS A 162 -9.05 -6.23 6.29
N LEU A 163 -8.28 -7.30 6.05
CA LEU A 163 -6.86 -7.20 5.69
C LEU A 163 -6.64 -6.48 4.37
N VAL A 164 -7.43 -6.83 3.35
CA VAL A 164 -7.35 -6.19 2.03
C VAL A 164 -7.72 -4.71 2.13
N SER A 165 -8.78 -4.36 2.85
CA SER A 165 -9.16 -2.95 3.06
C SER A 165 -8.10 -2.17 3.83
N LYS A 166 -7.48 -2.78 4.85
CA LYS A 166 -6.39 -2.13 5.61
C LYS A 166 -5.16 -1.90 4.73
N TYR A 167 -4.82 -2.87 3.88
CA TYR A 167 -3.76 -2.74 2.89
C TYR A 167 -4.04 -1.58 1.91
N GLN A 168 -5.24 -1.52 1.33
CA GLN A 168 -5.64 -0.47 0.40
C GLN A 168 -5.56 0.92 1.05
N LEU A 169 -6.04 1.04 2.29
CA LEU A 169 -5.96 2.28 3.05
C LEU A 169 -4.49 2.66 3.34
N MET A 170 -3.64 1.70 3.68
CA MET A 170 -2.20 1.93 3.88
C MET A 170 -1.53 2.42 2.59
N VAL A 171 -1.74 1.76 1.46
CA VAL A 171 -1.20 2.17 0.15
C VAL A 171 -1.58 3.62 -0.16
N SER A 172 -2.87 3.93 0.02
CA SER A 172 -3.40 5.27 -0.22
C SER A 172 -2.76 6.31 0.72
N SER A 173 -2.68 5.97 2.01
CA SER A 173 -2.13 6.84 3.05
C SER A 173 -0.65 7.14 2.82
N VAL A 174 0.16 6.11 2.57
CA VAL A 174 1.62 6.24 2.35
C VAL A 174 1.89 7.06 1.08
N LEU A 175 1.16 6.78 0.00
CA LEU A 175 1.33 7.48 -1.26
C LEU A 175 0.99 8.97 -1.14
N MET A 176 -0.07 9.31 -0.39
CA MET A 176 -0.46 10.68 -0.09
C MET A 176 0.48 11.36 0.92
N ALA A 177 0.99 10.64 1.91
CA ALA A 177 1.94 11.17 2.89
C ALA A 177 3.30 11.48 2.24
N ALA A 178 3.70 10.69 1.24
CA ALA A 178 4.92 10.89 0.47
C ALA A 178 4.79 11.95 -0.64
N LEU A 179 3.61 12.56 -0.81
CA LEU A 179 3.33 13.57 -1.83
C LEU A 179 4.32 14.75 -1.71
N PRO A 180 5.13 15.04 -2.74
CA PRO A 180 6.02 16.17 -2.69
C PRO A 180 5.25 17.50 -2.61
N ARG A 181 5.76 18.45 -1.82
CA ARG A 181 5.08 19.73 -1.52
C ARG A 181 4.73 20.60 -2.73
N HIS A 182 5.41 20.39 -3.87
CA HIS A 182 5.21 21.16 -5.10
C HIS A 182 4.10 20.59 -6.00
N PHE A 183 3.50 19.45 -5.66
CA PHE A 183 2.44 18.78 -6.43
C PHE A 183 1.01 19.28 -6.14
N PRO A 184 0.86 20.58 -5.91
CA PRO A 184 0.16 21.27 -4.81
C PRO A 184 -0.91 20.54 -3.97
N GLY A 185 -1.02 20.99 -2.72
CA GLY A 185 -2.16 20.74 -1.84
C GLY A 185 -3.47 21.33 -2.38
N MET A 186 -4.47 20.47 -2.57
CA MET A 186 -5.84 20.85 -2.90
C MET A 186 -6.64 21.28 -1.67
N HIS A 187 -6.19 22.31 -0.94
CA HIS A 187 -7.05 22.96 0.05
C HIS A 187 -7.28 24.43 -0.33
N LEU A 188 -8.52 24.68 -0.76
CA LEU A 188 -9.20 25.98 -0.88
C LEU A 188 -8.72 26.90 -2.00
N ILE A 189 -9.01 26.55 -3.26
CA ILE A 189 -9.38 27.59 -4.23
C ILE A 189 -10.78 28.07 -3.83
N HIS A 190 -10.84 29.19 -3.12
CA HIS A 190 -12.05 29.99 -2.97
C HIS A 190 -12.56 30.38 -4.37
N PRO A 191 -13.86 30.24 -4.69
CA PRO A 191 -14.39 30.57 -6.01
C PRO A 191 -14.53 32.09 -6.14
N SER A 192 -13.41 32.80 -6.26
CA SER A 192 -13.41 34.26 -6.46
C SER A 192 -12.13 34.76 -7.15
N SER A 193 -11.72 34.11 -8.24
CA SER A 193 -10.81 34.76 -9.19
C SER A 193 -11.31 34.54 -10.62
N PRO A 194 -11.75 35.59 -11.32
CA PRO A 194 -12.08 35.50 -12.73
C PRO A 194 -10.76 35.47 -13.50
N HIS A 195 -10.63 34.54 -14.45
CA HIS A 195 -9.48 34.27 -15.32
C HIS A 195 -8.54 33.15 -14.85
N PRO A 196 -8.77 31.90 -15.31
CA PRO A 196 -7.71 30.93 -15.48
C PRO A 196 -6.83 31.37 -16.67
N LEU A 197 -5.51 31.45 -16.45
CA LEU A 197 -4.53 31.56 -17.56
C LEU A 197 -4.60 30.26 -18.40
N PRO A 198 -4.68 30.30 -19.74
CA PRO A 198 -5.06 29.13 -20.52
C PRO A 198 -3.99 28.04 -20.67
N ASN A 199 -2.70 28.31 -20.42
CA ASN A 199 -1.62 27.47 -20.96
C ASN A 199 -0.62 26.95 -19.91
N LYS A 200 -1.08 26.50 -18.73
CA LYS A 200 -0.23 25.72 -17.82
C LYS A 200 -0.80 24.32 -17.65
N PRO A 201 -0.10 23.24 -18.08
CA PRO A 201 -0.52 21.89 -17.78
C PRO A 201 -0.58 21.75 -16.25
N ASN A 202 -1.77 21.53 -15.73
CA ASN A 202 -2.01 21.48 -14.28
C ASN A 202 -1.65 20.09 -13.76
N PHE A 203 -0.36 19.80 -13.80
CA PHE A 203 0.25 18.48 -13.60
C PHE A 203 -0.11 17.85 -12.25
N GLY A 204 -0.28 18.68 -11.21
CA GLY A 204 -0.73 18.25 -9.89
C GLY A 204 -2.15 17.70 -9.86
N ILE A 205 -3.06 18.25 -10.67
CA ILE A 205 -4.45 17.76 -10.74
C ILE A 205 -4.47 16.36 -11.35
N THR A 206 -3.77 16.14 -12.46
CA THR A 206 -3.84 14.85 -13.14
C THR A 206 -3.18 13.73 -12.34
N ILE A 207 -2.06 14.00 -11.67
CA ILE A 207 -1.47 13.02 -10.75
C ILE A 207 -2.41 12.78 -9.57
N SER A 208 -3.00 13.81 -8.95
CA SER A 208 -3.98 13.62 -7.88
C SER A 208 -5.17 12.74 -8.30
N TYR A 209 -5.67 12.88 -9.53
CA TYR A 209 -6.72 12.01 -10.07
C TYR A 209 -6.25 10.57 -10.28
N CYS A 210 -5.05 10.36 -10.82
CA CYS A 210 -4.45 9.03 -10.98
C CYS A 210 -4.28 8.32 -9.62
N LEU A 211 -3.81 9.04 -8.60
CA LEU A 211 -3.61 8.50 -7.25
C LEU A 211 -4.93 8.19 -6.55
N SER A 212 -5.95 9.03 -6.78
CA SER A 212 -7.31 8.77 -6.30
C SER A 212 -7.86 7.48 -6.91
N TYR A 213 -7.60 7.23 -8.19
CA TYR A 213 -8.00 6.00 -8.87
C TYR A 213 -7.24 4.75 -8.38
N LEU A 214 -5.94 4.88 -8.13
CA LEU A 214 -5.10 3.82 -7.53
C LEU A 214 -5.55 3.46 -6.12
N SER A 215 -6.12 4.43 -5.39
CA SER A 215 -6.59 4.28 -4.01
C SER A 215 -7.99 3.67 -3.90
N PHE A 216 -8.88 3.88 -4.89
CA PHE A 216 -10.31 3.53 -4.76
C PHE A 216 -10.76 2.26 -5.48
N ASN A 217 -10.14 1.84 -6.58
CA ASN A 217 -10.61 0.68 -7.35
C ASN A 217 -9.78 -0.58 -7.05
N GLY A 218 -10.37 -1.47 -6.26
CA GLY A 218 -9.84 -2.80 -5.90
C GLY A 218 -9.91 -3.87 -7.00
N THR A 219 -10.15 -3.50 -8.26
CA THR A 219 -10.21 -4.42 -9.40
C THR A 219 -9.36 -3.88 -10.55
N PHE A 220 -8.08 -4.25 -10.57
CA PHE A 220 -7.20 -4.14 -11.74
C PHE A 220 -7.41 -5.36 -12.66
N PHE A 221 -8.66 -5.63 -13.07
CA PHE A 221 -8.87 -6.57 -14.17
C PHE A 221 -8.54 -5.82 -15.47
N ALA A 222 -7.35 -6.12 -15.98
CA ALA A 222 -6.77 -5.61 -17.21
C ALA A 222 -6.47 -4.09 -17.22
N CYS A 223 -5.18 -3.76 -17.17
CA CYS A 223 -4.64 -2.67 -17.98
C CYS A 223 -4.96 -2.93 -19.47
N SER A 224 -6.24 -2.77 -19.84
CA SER A 224 -6.65 -2.64 -21.22
C SER A 224 -6.60 -1.16 -21.56
N ALA A 225 -6.18 -0.87 -22.79
CA ALA A 225 -5.97 0.47 -23.34
C ALA A 225 -7.20 1.42 -23.21
N SER A 226 -8.35 0.93 -22.77
CA SER A 226 -9.60 1.67 -22.56
C SER A 226 -9.63 2.53 -21.30
N ILE A 227 -8.81 2.28 -20.27
CA ILE A 227 -8.69 3.18 -19.09
C ILE A 227 -7.63 4.28 -19.34
N PHE A 228 -6.66 4.01 -20.23
CA PHE A 228 -5.74 5.04 -20.71
C PHE A 228 -6.45 6.08 -21.57
N GLN A 229 -7.51 5.72 -22.32
CA GLN A 229 -8.18 6.68 -23.19
C GLN A 229 -8.77 7.89 -22.44
N PRO A 230 -9.55 7.75 -21.35
CA PRO A 230 -10.08 8.92 -20.62
C PRO A 230 -8.97 9.76 -19.96
N MET A 231 -7.88 9.14 -19.49
CA MET A 231 -6.77 9.86 -18.85
C MET A 231 -5.89 10.58 -19.87
N VAL A 232 -5.67 9.98 -21.03
CA VAL A 232 -5.05 10.63 -22.20
C VAL A 232 -5.96 11.72 -22.77
N TYR A 233 -7.29 11.55 -22.74
CA TYR A 233 -8.26 12.57 -23.18
C TYR A 233 -8.27 13.78 -22.24
N VAL A 234 -8.18 13.57 -20.93
CA VAL A 234 -8.04 14.66 -19.94
C VAL A 234 -6.71 15.39 -20.14
N PHE A 235 -5.63 14.68 -20.45
CA PHE A 235 -4.34 15.31 -20.81
C PHE A 235 -4.39 16.06 -22.15
N HIS A 236 -5.02 15.51 -23.18
CA HIS A 236 -5.17 16.12 -24.50
C HIS A 236 -6.13 17.32 -24.49
N CYS A 237 -7.09 17.38 -23.56
CA CYS A 237 -7.96 18.54 -23.33
C CYS A 237 -7.32 19.64 -22.48
N LEU A 238 -6.22 19.35 -21.76
CA LEU A 238 -5.51 20.33 -20.91
C LEU A 238 -4.24 20.90 -21.56
N LEU A 239 -3.79 20.32 -22.67
CA LEU A 239 -2.61 20.73 -23.45
C LEU A 239 -2.97 21.35 -24.82
N GLY A 240 -4.26 21.59 -25.08
CA GLY A 240 -4.76 22.30 -26.27
C GLY A 240 -5.19 23.71 -25.96
#